data_AF-A0A8T1RZL2-F1
#
_entry.id   AF-A0A8T1RZL2-F1
#
_cell.length_a   1.000
_cell.length_b   1.000
_cell.length_c   1.000
_cell.angle_alpha   90.00
_cell.angle_beta   90.00
_cell.angle_gamma   90.00
#
_symmetry.space_group_name_H-M   'P 1'
#
loop_
_entity.id
_entity.type
_entity.pdbx_description
1 polymer ?
#
loop_
_entity_poly.entity_id
_entity_poly.type
_entity_poly.pdbx_seq_one_letter_code
_entity_poly.pdbx_strand_id
1 'polypeptide(L)'
;MPLGLCLLWALVASQEICSSPGDLVAPTLILNKDSTPQRDTIILLCFVPMDTSVTRVIFCKDGKELLMLPKDRNKFIFESAQPVSPESVGEYSCRYQQKDDKNQEKT
;
A
#
# COMPACT_ATOMS: atom_id res chain seq x y z
N MET A 1 -2.86 -6.17 32.83
CA MET A 1 -3.74 -6.38 31.67
C MET A 1 -3.01 -5.86 30.43
N PRO A 2 -2.61 -6.71 29.47
CA PRO A 2 -1.46 -6.48 28.61
C PRO A 2 -1.84 -5.70 27.34
N LEU A 3 -2.09 -4.40 27.48
CA LEU A 3 -2.28 -3.49 26.33
C LEU A 3 -1.04 -3.41 25.43
N GLY A 4 0.15 -3.61 26.00
CA GLY A 4 1.42 -3.56 25.26
C GLY A 4 1.60 -4.71 24.27
N LEU A 5 1.00 -5.87 24.51
CA LEU A 5 1.15 -7.04 23.64
C LEU A 5 0.31 -6.88 22.35
N CYS A 6 -0.90 -6.33 22.42
CA CYS A 6 -1.73 -6.12 21.23
C CYS A 6 -1.11 -5.11 20.24
N LEU A 7 -0.49 -4.04 20.74
CA LEU A 7 0.12 -3.00 19.90
C LEU A 7 1.34 -3.54 19.13
N LEU A 8 2.13 -4.40 19.76
CA LEU A 8 3.27 -5.06 19.10
C LEU A 8 2.80 -5.96 17.96
N TRP A 9 1.70 -6.70 18.14
CA TRP A 9 1.19 -7.61 17.12
C TRP A 9 0.62 -6.89 15.90
N ALA A 10 -0.09 -5.77 16.12
CA ALA A 10 -0.58 -4.93 15.02
C ALA A 10 0.58 -4.34 14.19
N LEU A 11 1.65 -3.89 14.85
CA LEU A 11 2.82 -3.32 14.18
C LEU A 11 3.61 -4.38 13.39
N VAL A 12 3.69 -5.61 13.92
CA VAL A 12 4.33 -6.75 13.25
C VAL A 12 3.52 -7.17 12.03
N ALA A 13 2.19 -7.26 12.13
CA ALA A 13 1.33 -7.64 11.01
C ALA A 13 1.43 -6.65 9.82
N SER A 14 1.51 -5.34 10.08
CA SER A 14 1.73 -4.34 9.01
C SER A 14 3.12 -4.40 8.38
N GLN A 15 4.17 -4.77 9.14
CA GLN A 15 5.53 -4.94 8.59
C GLN A 15 5.65 -6.18 7.71
N GLU A 16 4.99 -7.28 8.08
CA GLU A 16 4.96 -8.52 7.31
C GLU A 16 4.38 -8.30 5.90
N ILE A 17 3.29 -7.52 5.79
CA ILE A 17 2.64 -7.25 4.50
C ILE A 17 3.60 -6.59 3.52
N CYS A 18 4.34 -5.56 3.96
CA CYS A 18 5.24 -4.82 3.07
C CYS A 18 6.58 -5.54 2.81
N SER A 19 6.97 -6.49 3.66
CA SER A 19 8.27 -7.17 3.59
C SER A 19 8.24 -8.55 2.91
N SER A 20 7.13 -9.30 2.99
CA SER A 20 7.04 -10.66 2.42
C SER A 20 6.54 -10.65 0.98
N PRO A 21 7.06 -11.46 0.04
CA PRO A 21 6.38 -11.70 -1.24
C PRO A 21 4.93 -12.16 -1.04
N GLY A 22 4.03 -11.74 -1.93
CA GLY A 22 2.65 -12.22 -2.00
C GLY A 22 2.48 -13.35 -3.01
N ASP A 23 1.34 -14.04 -2.93
CA ASP A 23 0.97 -15.14 -3.85
C ASP A 23 0.18 -14.64 -5.07
N LEU A 24 -0.17 -13.35 -5.07
CA LEU A 24 -0.93 -12.70 -6.13
C LEU A 24 -0.03 -12.04 -7.17
N VAL A 25 -0.61 -11.71 -8.32
CA VAL A 25 0.09 -10.97 -9.37
C VAL A 25 0.49 -9.60 -8.83
N ALA A 26 1.75 -9.22 -8.99
CA ALA A 26 2.23 -7.94 -8.49
C ALA A 26 1.46 -6.76 -9.16
N PRO A 27 0.95 -5.79 -8.38
CA PRO A 27 0.36 -4.59 -8.94
C PRO A 27 1.43 -3.71 -9.59
N THR A 28 1.00 -2.82 -10.48
CA THR A 28 1.92 -1.86 -11.13
C THR A 28 1.94 -0.56 -10.34
N LEU A 29 3.14 -0.07 -10.02
CA LEU A 29 3.35 1.26 -9.42
C LEU A 29 3.96 2.21 -10.45
N ILE A 30 3.35 3.39 -10.61
CA ILE A 30 3.89 4.50 -11.40
C ILE A 30 4.21 5.66 -10.47
N LEU A 31 5.39 6.25 -10.64
CA LEU A 31 5.89 7.38 -9.87
C LEU A 31 5.90 8.63 -10.75
N ASN A 32 5.08 9.63 -10.41
CA ASN A 32 5.05 10.91 -11.11
C ASN A 32 5.52 12.02 -10.17
N LYS A 33 6.44 12.87 -10.61
CA LYS A 33 6.87 14.05 -9.86
C LYS A 33 6.17 15.28 -10.44
N ASP A 34 5.37 15.96 -9.63
CA ASP A 34 4.88 17.30 -9.96
C ASP A 34 5.91 18.31 -9.44
N SER A 35 6.48 19.11 -10.35
CA SER A 35 7.50 20.12 -10.08
C SER A 35 6.95 21.54 -10.18
N THR A 36 5.73 21.76 -9.70
CA THR A 36 5.17 23.11 -9.56
C THR A 36 5.80 23.83 -8.36
N PRO A 37 6.13 25.14 -8.48
CA PRO A 37 6.97 25.87 -7.50
C PRO A 37 6.46 25.91 -6.04
N GLN A 38 5.23 25.46 -5.78
CA GLN A 38 4.60 25.58 -4.48
C GLN A 38 4.44 24.25 -3.73
N ARG A 39 4.62 23.09 -4.38
CA ARG A 39 4.60 21.76 -3.74
C ARG A 39 5.33 20.71 -4.60
N ASP A 40 6.63 20.55 -4.41
CA ASP A 40 7.31 19.35 -4.91
C ASP A 40 6.63 18.11 -4.27
N THR A 41 5.89 17.35 -5.08
CA THR A 41 5.07 16.23 -4.61
C THR A 41 5.36 15.01 -5.48
N ILE A 42 5.50 13.85 -4.84
CA ILE A 42 5.57 12.56 -5.50
C ILE A 42 4.16 11.98 -5.50
N ILE A 43 3.63 11.72 -6.70
CA ILE A 43 2.36 11.05 -6.90
C ILE A 43 2.66 9.57 -7.19
N LEU A 44 2.15 8.70 -6.31
CA LEU A 44 2.20 7.26 -6.42
C LEU A 44 0.87 6.77 -7.01
N LEU A 45 0.91 6.08 -8.14
CA LEU A 45 -0.26 5.45 -8.74
C LEU A 45 -0.12 3.93 -8.70
N CYS A 46 -1.00 3.25 -7.97
CA CYS A 46 -1.04 1.80 -7.89
C CYS A 46 -2.21 1.24 -8.70
N PHE A 47 -1.90 0.37 -9.67
CA PHE A 47 -2.86 -0.32 -10.52
C PHE A 47 -3.02 -1.75 -10.02
N VAL A 48 -4.23 -2.08 -9.57
CA VAL A 48 -4.60 -3.44 -9.13
C VAL A 48 -5.44 -4.14 -10.21
N PRO A 49 -5.48 -5.49 -10.22
CA PRO A 49 -6.35 -6.22 -11.14
C PRO A 49 -7.81 -5.77 -11.07
N MET A 50 -8.52 -5.87 -12.20
CA MET A 50 -9.96 -5.59 -12.30
C MET A 50 -10.82 -6.69 -11.66
N ASP A 51 -10.55 -7.02 -10.40
CA ASP A 51 -11.30 -8.00 -9.62
C ASP A 51 -12.17 -7.28 -8.59
N THR A 52 -13.42 -7.72 -8.41
CA THR A 52 -14.31 -7.24 -7.35
C THR A 52 -13.84 -7.65 -5.96
N SER A 53 -13.02 -8.70 -5.84
CA SER A 53 -12.57 -9.32 -4.60
C SER A 53 -11.48 -8.55 -3.84
N VAL A 54 -10.80 -7.58 -4.47
CA VAL A 54 -9.83 -6.70 -3.79
C VAL A 54 -10.51 -6.00 -2.59
N THR A 55 -9.88 -5.98 -1.43
CA THR A 55 -10.43 -5.38 -0.19
C THR A 55 -9.69 -4.11 0.22
N ARG A 56 -8.37 -4.05 0.03
CA ARG A 56 -7.52 -2.91 0.37
C ARG A 56 -6.26 -2.86 -0.48
N VAL A 57 -5.70 -1.66 -0.62
CA VAL A 57 -4.39 -1.39 -1.23
C VAL A 57 -3.47 -0.82 -0.17
N ILE A 58 -2.22 -1.27 -0.17
CA ILE A 58 -1.19 -0.85 0.76
C ILE A 58 -0.04 -0.25 -0.04
N PHE A 59 0.27 1.01 0.20
CA PHE A 59 1.51 1.64 -0.25
C PHE A 59 2.59 1.35 0.78
N CYS A 60 3.74 0.89 0.30
CA CYS A 60 4.89 0.56 1.10
C CYS A 60 6.07 1.43 0.72
N LYS A 61 6.92 1.71 1.70
CA LYS A 61 8.22 2.34 1.52
C LYS A 61 9.27 1.63 2.38
N ASP A 62 10.37 1.21 1.75
CA ASP A 62 11.48 0.52 2.43
C ASP A 62 10.99 -0.67 3.30
N GLY A 63 10.05 -1.46 2.75
CA GLY A 63 9.44 -2.61 3.45
C GLY A 63 8.45 -2.26 4.56
N LYS A 64 8.11 -0.98 4.76
CA LYS A 64 7.17 -0.53 5.79
C LYS A 64 5.89 0.05 5.19
N GLU A 65 4.77 -0.14 5.89
CA GLU A 65 3.49 0.46 5.53
C GLU A 65 3.59 1.99 5.58
N LEU A 66 3.26 2.63 4.47
CA LEU A 66 3.18 4.08 4.34
C LEU A 66 1.72 4.55 4.36
N LEU A 67 0.82 3.83 3.68
CA LEU A 67 -0.61 4.15 3.64
C LEU A 67 -1.42 2.91 3.28
N MET A 68 -2.51 2.67 3.99
CA MET A 68 -3.52 1.67 3.65
C MET A 68 -4.81 2.35 3.21
N LEU A 69 -5.30 2.01 2.02
CA LEU A 69 -6.55 2.50 1.45
C LEU A 69 -7.56 1.35 1.33
N PRO A 70 -8.75 1.46 1.93
CA PRO A 70 -9.82 0.50 1.64
C PRO A 70 -10.24 0.62 0.17
N LYS A 71 -10.69 -0.48 -0.42
CA LYS A 71 -11.25 -0.42 -1.77
C LYS A 71 -12.55 0.38 -1.77
N ASP A 72 -12.59 1.42 -2.61
CA ASP A 72 -13.83 2.03 -3.05
C ASP A 72 -14.39 1.25 -4.26
N ARG A 73 -15.71 1.14 -4.36
CA ARG A 73 -16.37 0.31 -5.38
C ARG A 73 -15.87 0.72 -6.78
N ASN A 74 -15.50 -0.28 -7.60
CA ASN A 74 -15.01 -0.13 -8.98
C ASN A 74 -13.70 0.66 -9.18
N LYS A 75 -12.94 0.99 -8.12
CA LYS A 75 -11.64 1.65 -8.25
C LYS A 75 -10.52 0.62 -8.44
N PHE A 76 -9.75 0.78 -9.52
CA PHE A 76 -8.59 -0.06 -9.86
C PHE A 76 -7.26 0.71 -9.88
N ILE A 77 -7.33 2.03 -9.77
CA ILE A 77 -6.19 2.94 -9.73
C ILE A 77 -6.25 3.67 -8.40
N PHE A 78 -5.25 3.50 -7.56
CA PHE A 78 -5.15 4.13 -6.25
C PHE A 78 -4.03 5.16 -6.28
N GLU A 79 -4.25 6.31 -5.65
CA GLU A 79 -3.33 7.44 -5.68
C GLU A 79 -2.91 7.82 -4.27
N SER A 80 -1.64 8.15 -4.10
CA SER A 80 -1.10 8.75 -2.88
C SER A 80 -0.12 9.87 -3.22
N ALA A 81 -0.32 11.03 -2.62
CA ALA A 81 0.55 12.20 -2.79
C ALA A 81 1.47 12.33 -1.58
N GLN A 82 2.78 12.30 -1.81
CA GLN A 82 3.82 12.40 -0.78
C GLN A 82 4.60 13.70 -0.93
N PRO A 83 4.72 14.52 0.11
CA PRO A 83 5.57 15.71 0.06
C PRO A 83 7.03 15.30 -0.16
N VAL A 84 7.73 16.00 -1.04
CA VAL A 84 9.16 15.78 -1.23
C VAL A 84 9.93 16.32 -0.02
N SER A 85 10.75 15.46 0.58
CA SER A 85 11.66 15.79 1.67
C SER A 85 12.88 14.86 1.59
N PRO A 86 13.97 15.11 2.33
CA PRO A 86 15.07 14.13 2.41
C PRO A 86 14.59 12.74 2.84
N GLU A 87 13.55 12.67 3.67
CA GLU A 87 12.91 11.44 4.10
C GLU A 87 12.06 10.78 3.01
N SER A 88 11.87 11.40 1.84
CA SER A 88 11.14 10.79 0.71
C SER A 88 12.02 9.85 -0.13
N VAL A 89 13.34 9.84 0.06
CA VAL A 89 14.24 8.87 -0.61
C VAL A 89 13.98 7.46 -0.08
N GLY A 90 13.79 6.49 -0.98
CA GLY A 90 13.62 5.08 -0.62
C GLY A 90 12.96 4.27 -1.74
N GLU A 91 12.79 2.98 -1.50
CA GLU A 91 12.12 2.05 -2.40
C GLU A 91 10.62 2.07 -2.15
N TYR A 92 9.85 2.45 -3.18
CA TYR A 92 8.39 2.44 -3.13
C TYR A 92 7.84 1.19 -3.79
N SER A 93 6.84 0.59 -3.16
CA SER A 93 6.04 -0.48 -3.75
C SER A 93 4.58 -0.32 -3.38
N CYS A 94 3.70 -1.01 -4.11
CA CYS A 94 2.32 -1.16 -3.67
C CYS A 94 1.92 -2.63 -3.67
N ARG A 95 0.95 -2.94 -2.81
CA ARG A 95 0.40 -4.27 -2.60
C ARG A 95 -1.11 -4.15 -2.50
N TYR A 96 -1.79 -5.26 -2.68
CA TYR A 96 -3.22 -5.30 -2.47
C TYR A 96 -3.59 -6.59 -1.79
N GLN A 97 -4.75 -6.57 -1.13
CA GLN A 97 -5.35 -7.77 -0.65
C GLN A 97 -6.64 -8.05 -1.37
N GLN A 98 -6.92 -9.33 -1.56
CA GLN A 98 -8.17 -9.79 -2.13
C GLN A 98 -8.71 -10.97 -1.35
N LYS A 99 -10.03 -11.13 -1.37
CA LYS A 99 -10.69 -12.30 -0.81
C LYS A 99 -10.73 -13.41 -1.84
N ASP A 100 -10.36 -14.62 -1.43
CA ASP A 100 -10.63 -15.80 -2.24
C ASP A 100 -12.10 -16.24 -2.15
N ASP A 101 -12.47 -17.31 -2.86
CA ASP A 101 -13.82 -17.86 -2.87
C ASP A 101 -14.29 -18.34 -1.48
N LYS A 102 -13.35 -18.53 -0.53
CA LYS A 102 -13.61 -18.88 0.86
C LYS A 102 -13.63 -17.65 1.77
N ASN A 103 -13.61 -16.45 1.20
CA ASN A 103 -13.60 -15.16 1.89
C ASN A 103 -12.35 -14.98 2.80
N GLN A 104 -11.23 -15.64 2.46
CA GLN A 104 -9.94 -15.47 3.14
C GLN A 104 -9.12 -14.39 2.45
N GLU A 105 -8.47 -13.51 3.22
CA GLU A 105 -7.59 -12.48 2.67
C GLU A 105 -6.28 -13.10 2.18
N LYS A 106 -5.93 -12.80 0.93
CA LYS A 106 -4.64 -13.11 0.31
C LYS A 106 -3.95 -11.81 -0.09
N THR A 107 -2.62 -11.83 -0.05
CA THR A 107 -1.75 -10.73 -0.47
C THR A 107 -0.81 -11.24 -1.53
#